data_AF-A0A935K7P5-F1
#
_entry.id   AF-A0A935K7P5-F1
#
_cell.length_a   1.000
_cell.length_b   1.000
_cell.length_c   1.000
_cell.angle_alpha   90.00
_cell.angle_beta   90.00
_cell.angle_gamma   90.00
#
_symmetry.space_group_name_H-M   'P 1'
#
loop_
_entity.id
_entity.type
_entity.pdbx_description
1 polymer ?
#
loop_
_entity_poly.entity_id
_entity_poly.type
_entity_poly.pdbx_seq_one_letter_code
_entity_poly.pdbx_strand_id
1 'polypeptide(L)'
;MDASFTAFVMVIALLVAVGASLLLVGYFGTLPASFTFGWKNWVPTLFLPVIGPLWFTWRHWSDFSRPGKQLFAGVTLILIAILILYKGGPYIIDRMSVGVK
;
A
#
# COMPACT_ATOMS: atom_id res chain seq x y z
N MET A 1 -24.59 -11.53 8.40
CA MET A 1 -23.43 -11.73 7.50
C MET A 1 -22.93 -13.14 7.71
N ASP A 2 -22.61 -13.86 6.63
CA ASP A 2 -21.97 -15.17 6.70
C ASP A 2 -20.50 -15.04 7.14
N ALA A 3 -19.99 -16.05 7.85
CA ALA A 3 -18.63 -16.03 8.40
C ALA A 3 -17.55 -15.88 7.33
N SER A 4 -17.77 -16.42 6.12
CA SER A 4 -16.85 -16.28 4.99
C SER A 4 -16.76 -14.85 4.46
N PHE A 5 -17.89 -14.15 4.35
CA PHE A 5 -17.90 -12.74 3.98
C PHE A 5 -17.18 -11.88 5.03
N THR A 6 -17.47 -12.10 6.31
CA THR A 6 -16.77 -11.39 7.39
C THR A 6 -15.26 -11.65 7.35
N ALA A 7 -14.83 -12.90 7.20
CA ALA A 7 -13.41 -13.22 7.08
C ALA A 7 -12.75 -12.57 5.85
N PHE A 8 -13.44 -12.58 4.70
CA PHE A 8 -12.96 -11.93 3.48
C PHE A 8 -12.74 -10.43 3.69
N VAL A 9 -13.76 -9.72 4.20
CA VAL A 9 -13.67 -8.28 4.47
C VAL A 9 -12.58 -7.98 5.50
N MET A 10 -12.46 -8.81 6.56
CA MET A 10 -11.42 -8.66 7.58
C MET A 10 -10.01 -8.79 6.99
N VAL A 11 -9.77 -9.77 6.11
CA VAL A 11 -8.47 -9.93 5.44
C VAL A 11 -8.13 -8.70 4.61
N ILE A 12 -9.07 -8.22 3.80
CA ILE A 12 -8.86 -7.01 2.99
C ILE A 12 -8.60 -5.79 3.89
N ALA A 13 -9.42 -5.59 4.92
CA ALA A 13 -9.28 -4.46 5.83
C ALA A 13 -7.92 -4.45 6.52
N LEU A 14 -7.43 -5.62 6.97
CA LEU A 14 -6.10 -5.73 7.60
C LEU A 14 -4.97 -5.45 6.61
N LEU A 15 -5.04 -6.00 5.39
CA LEU A 15 -4.04 -5.74 4.36
C LEU A 15 -3.98 -4.26 4.01
N VAL A 16 -5.13 -3.61 3.84
CA VAL A 16 -5.21 -2.18 3.53
C VAL A 16 -4.75 -1.33 4.70
N ALA A 17 -5.19 -1.63 5.93
CA ALA A 17 -4.82 -0.86 7.11
C ALA A 17 -3.31 -0.91 7.38
N VAL A 18 -2.71 -2.11 7.35
CA VAL A 18 -1.27 -2.29 7.54
C VAL A 18 -0.49 -1.70 6.37
N GLY A 19 -0.92 -1.99 5.13
CA GLY A 19 -0.29 -1.47 3.92
C GLY A 19 -0.27 0.05 3.86
N ALA A 20 -1.41 0.70 4.08
CA ALA A 20 -1.53 2.15 4.10
C ALA A 20 -0.72 2.79 5.24
N SER A 21 -0.70 2.17 6.42
CA SER A 21 0.12 2.63 7.54
C SER A 21 1.62 2.60 7.19
N LEU A 22 2.09 1.51 6.57
CA LEU A 22 3.48 1.40 6.13
C LEU A 22 3.83 2.42 5.04
N LEU A 23 2.91 2.67 4.10
CA LEU A 23 3.08 3.70 3.08
C LEU A 23 3.19 5.09 3.70
N LEU A 24 2.32 5.43 4.66
CA LEU A 24 2.36 6.72 5.36
C LEU A 24 3.65 6.91 6.15
N VAL A 25 4.05 5.92 6.93
CA VAL A 25 5.28 5.99 7.74
C VAL A 25 6.52 6.08 6.83
N GLY A 26 6.56 5.27 5.75
CA GLY A 26 7.62 5.35 4.75
C GLY A 26 7.66 6.70 4.04
N TYR A 27 6.50 7.27 3.71
CA TYR A 27 6.39 8.60 3.10
C TYR A 27 6.93 9.70 4.01
N PHE A 28 6.54 9.70 5.29
CA PHE A 28 7.06 10.67 6.26
C PHE A 28 8.56 10.49 6.55
N GLY A 29 9.09 9.28 6.41
CA GLY A 29 10.53 9.04 6.50
C GLY A 29 11.34 9.51 5.28
N THR A 30 10.68 9.82 4.16
CA THR A 30 11.36 10.08 2.87
C THR A 30 11.14 11.49 2.35
N LEU A 31 9.92 12.01 2.41
CA LEU A 31 9.61 13.34 1.86
C LEU A 31 10.42 14.44 2.57
N PRO A 32 10.43 14.57 3.91
CA PRO A 32 11.23 15.60 4.57
C PRO A 32 12.72 15.47 4.27
N ALA A 33 13.22 14.24 4.23
CA ALA A 33 14.61 13.95 3.92
C ALA A 33 14.98 14.37 2.49
N SER A 34 14.08 14.17 1.51
CA SER A 34 14.35 14.52 0.11
C SER A 34 14.68 15.99 -0.11
N PHE A 35 14.20 16.90 0.76
CA PHE A 35 14.49 18.34 0.68
C PHE A 35 15.99 18.64 0.89
N THR A 36 16.71 17.81 1.65
CA THR A 36 18.15 18.01 1.88
C THR A 36 19.02 17.55 0.71
N PHE A 37 18.46 16.84 -0.28
CA PHE A 37 19.16 16.34 -1.47
C PHE A 37 18.90 17.19 -2.72
N GLY A 38 18.28 18.37 -2.56
CA GLY A 38 18.04 19.32 -3.65
C GLY A 38 16.83 19.00 -4.52
N TRP A 39 16.52 19.93 -5.44
CA TRP A 39 15.27 19.94 -6.20
C TRP A 39 15.04 18.72 -7.08
N LYS A 40 16.11 18.11 -7.62
CA LYS A 40 16.01 16.89 -8.41
C LYS A 40 15.50 15.68 -7.62
N ASN A 41 15.54 15.73 -6.28
CA ASN A 41 15.08 14.65 -5.42
C ASN A 41 13.70 14.94 -4.81
N TRP A 42 13.52 16.14 -4.25
CA TRP A 42 12.24 16.45 -3.60
C TRP A 42 11.09 16.67 -4.58
N VAL A 43 11.33 17.20 -5.79
CA VAL A 43 10.27 17.42 -6.78
C VAL A 43 9.62 16.09 -7.19
N PRO A 44 10.36 15.05 -7.64
CA PRO A 44 9.74 13.74 -7.91
C PRO A 44 9.07 13.13 -6.67
N THR A 45 9.68 13.27 -5.49
CA THR A 45 9.16 12.70 -4.23
C THR A 45 7.82 13.32 -3.81
N LEU A 46 7.64 14.62 -4.09
CA LEU A 46 6.41 15.36 -3.79
C LEU A 46 5.30 15.08 -4.81
N PHE A 47 5.60 15.19 -6.12
CA PHE A 47 4.59 15.10 -7.17
C PHE A 47 4.21 13.68 -7.58
N LEU A 48 5.06 12.68 -7.30
CA LEU A 48 4.78 11.26 -7.53
C LEU A 48 4.71 10.54 -6.18
N PRO A 49 3.57 10.58 -5.46
CA PRO A 49 3.49 10.22 -4.04
C PRO A 49 3.80 8.76 -3.71
N VAL A 50 3.79 7.87 -4.72
CA VAL A 50 4.20 6.46 -4.57
C VAL A 50 5.57 6.24 -5.22
N ILE A 51 5.71 6.59 -6.49
CA ILE A 51 6.91 6.29 -7.28
C ILE A 51 8.12 7.13 -6.83
N GLY A 52 7.91 8.41 -6.50
CA GLY A 52 8.97 9.33 -6.08
C GLY A 52 9.68 8.88 -4.81
N PRO A 53 8.98 8.63 -3.69
CA PRO A 53 9.55 8.08 -2.47
C PRO A 53 10.27 6.74 -2.65
N LEU A 54 9.71 5.83 -3.46
CA LEU A 54 10.35 4.55 -3.78
C LEU A 54 11.66 4.77 -4.54
N TRP A 55 11.65 5.64 -5.55
CA TRP A 55 12.85 5.98 -6.32
C TRP A 55 13.91 6.66 -5.45
N PHE A 56 13.50 7.59 -4.59
CA PHE A 56 14.40 8.31 -3.67
C PHE A 56 15.08 7.35 -2.70
N THR A 57 14.30 6.48 -2.04
CA THR A 57 14.85 5.48 -1.10
C THR A 57 15.73 4.46 -1.78
N TRP A 58 15.39 4.05 -3.00
CA TRP A 58 16.23 3.16 -3.80
C TRP A 58 17.59 3.81 -4.12
N ARG A 59 17.60 5.08 -4.51
CA ARG A 59 18.83 5.82 -4.84
C ARG A 59 19.72 6.03 -3.61
N HIS A 60 19.12 6.22 -2.44
CA HIS A 60 19.80 6.51 -1.18
C HIS A 60 19.64 5.36 -0.17
N TRP A 61 19.72 4.12 -0.65
CA TRP A 61 19.35 2.93 0.15
C TRP A 61 20.21 2.74 1.40
N SER A 62 21.49 3.13 1.37
CA SER A 62 22.38 3.06 2.55
C SER A 62 21.79 3.80 3.75
N ASP A 63 21.14 4.94 3.49
CA ASP A 63 20.66 5.86 4.52
C ASP A 63 19.16 5.67 4.77
N PHE A 64 18.40 5.24 3.76
CA PHE A 64 16.93 5.15 3.81
C PHE A 64 16.36 3.74 3.59
N SER A 65 17.14 2.68 3.86
CA SER A 65 16.68 1.29 3.71
C SER A 65 15.43 0.95 4.55
N ARG A 66 15.26 1.56 5.74
CA ARG A 66 14.10 1.31 6.60
C ARG A 66 12.81 1.93 6.02
N PRO A 67 12.76 3.24 5.69
CA PRO A 67 11.62 3.80 4.95
C PRO A 67 11.37 3.10 3.61
N GLY A 68 12.43 2.74 2.88
CA GLY A 68 12.32 2.00 1.62
C GLY A 68 11.61 0.66 1.81
N LYS A 69 12.01 -0.16 2.79
CA LYS A 69 11.33 -1.44 3.11
C LYS A 69 9.86 -1.24 3.49
N GLN A 70 9.54 -0.17 4.23
CA GLN A 70 8.16 0.15 4.59
C GLN A 70 7.32 0.48 3.34
N LEU A 71 7.85 1.30 2.44
CA LEU A 71 7.19 1.63 1.18
C LEU A 71 6.97 0.39 0.31
N PHE A 72 8.01 -0.44 0.10
CA PHE A 72 7.89 -1.65 -0.70
C PHE A 72 6.87 -2.63 -0.09
N ALA A 73 6.97 -2.91 1.20
CA ALA A 73 6.01 -3.79 1.89
C ALA A 73 4.58 -3.22 1.82
N GLY A 74 4.42 -1.92 2.04
CA GLY A 74 3.13 -1.24 1.94
C GLY A 74 2.50 -1.37 0.55
N VAL A 75 3.26 -1.09 -0.52
CA VAL A 75 2.80 -1.27 -1.90
C VAL A 75 2.41 -2.72 -2.17
N THR A 76 3.24 -3.68 -1.77
CA THR A 76 2.94 -5.10 -1.96
C THR A 76 1.64 -5.51 -1.27
N LEU A 77 1.40 -5.09 -0.03
CA LEU A 77 0.16 -5.41 0.69
C LEU A 77 -1.08 -4.81 0.00
N ILE A 78 -1.00 -3.58 -0.49
CA ILE A 78 -2.08 -2.94 -1.23
C ILE A 78 -2.36 -3.67 -2.55
N LEU A 79 -1.32 -4.05 -3.30
CA LEU A 79 -1.49 -4.81 -4.54
C LEU A 79 -2.11 -6.19 -4.30
N ILE A 80 -1.71 -6.87 -3.23
CA ILE A 80 -2.33 -8.14 -2.82
C ILE A 80 -3.80 -7.93 -2.47
N ALA A 81 -4.14 -6.90 -1.69
CA ALA A 81 -5.53 -6.59 -1.35
C ALA A 81 -6.37 -6.33 -2.61
N ILE A 82 -5.85 -5.54 -3.56
CA ILE A 82 -6.52 -5.27 -4.84
C ILE A 82 -6.74 -6.57 -5.62
N LEU A 83 -5.73 -7.45 -5.69
CA LEU A 83 -5.84 -8.71 -6.42
C LEU A 83 -6.87 -9.66 -5.78
N ILE A 84 -6.90 -9.75 -4.46
CA ILE A 84 -7.89 -10.54 -3.73
C ILE A 84 -9.29 -9.96 -3.93
N LEU A 85 -9.45 -8.64 -3.85
CA LEU A 85 -10.74 -7.98 -4.14
C LEU A 85 -11.20 -8.24 -5.57
N TYR A 86 -10.31 -8.09 -6.55
CA TYR A 86 -10.63 -8.24 -7.96
C TYR A 86 -11.06 -9.67 -8.33
N LYS A 87 -10.41 -10.69 -7.73
CA LYS A 87 -10.73 -12.10 -8.01
C LYS A 87 -11.82 -12.65 -7.08
N GLY A 88 -11.77 -12.32 -5.79
CA GLY A 88 -12.67 -12.87 -4.76
C GLY A 88 -13.96 -12.09 -4.58
N GLY A 89 -13.99 -10.80 -4.92
CA GLY A 89 -15.18 -9.95 -4.81
C GLY A 89 -16.40 -10.50 -5.57
N PRO A 90 -16.28 -10.83 -6.87
CA PRO A 90 -17.38 -11.42 -7.63
C PRO A 90 -17.89 -12.72 -7.01
N TYR A 91 -16.99 -13.62 -6.60
CA TYR A 91 -17.34 -14.91 -5.98
C TYR A 91 -18.17 -14.73 -4.70
N ILE A 92 -17.79 -13.77 -3.86
CA ILE A 92 -18.48 -13.47 -2.61
C ILE A 92 -19.86 -12.84 -2.88
N ILE A 93 -19.97 -11.95 -3.88
CA ILE A 93 -21.25 -11.34 -4.28
C ILE A 93 -22.21 -12.37 -4.84
N ASP A 94 -21.73 -13.27 -5.71
CA ASP A 94 -22.54 -14.34 -6.29
C ASP A 94 -23.09 -15.28 -5.21
N ARG A 95 -22.30 -15.58 -4.18
CA ARG A 95 -22.77 -16.39 -3.06
C ARG A 95 -23.87 -15.71 -2.23
N MET A 96 -23.80 -14.38 -2.08
CA MET A 96 -24.82 -13.61 -1.37
C MET A 96 -26.12 -13.49 -2.18
N SER A 97 -26.04 -13.40 -3.51
CA SER A 97 -27.21 -13.27 -4.38
C SER A 97 -28.01 -14.58 -4.52
N VAL A 98 -27.36 -15.74 -4.42
CA VAL A 98 -28.01 -17.07 -4.43
C VAL A 98 -28.93 -17.29 -3.22
N GLY A 99 -28.68 -16.60 -2.09
CA GLY A 99 -29.54 -16.66 -0.90
C GLY A 99 -30.83 -15.83 -0.96
N VAL A 100 -31.09 -15.11 -2.06
CA VAL A 100 -32.23 -14.18 -2.23
C VAL A 100 -33.33 -14.78 -3.14
N LYS A 101 -33.32 -16.10 -3.36
CA LYS A 101 -34.42 -16.82 -4.03
C LYS A 101 -35.21 -17.68 -3.07
#